data_AF-A0ABD5X9Z6-F1
#
_entry.id   AF-A0ABD5X9Z6-F1
#
_cell.length_a   1.000
_cell.length_b   1.000
_cell.length_c   1.000
_cell.angle_alpha   90.00
_cell.angle_beta   90.00
_cell.angle_gamma   90.00
#
_symmetry.space_group_name_H-M   'P 1'
#
loop_
_entity.id
_entity.type
_entity.pdbx_description
1 polymer ?
#
loop_
_entity_poly.entity_id
_entity_poly.type
_entity_poly.pdbx_seq_one_letter_code
_entity_poly.pdbx_strand_id
1 'polypeptide(L)'
;MDSDSRCDDGRETTHRVHDTDSRDLSAVEENAVDLVVTSPPYPMVEMWDDLFATLDPAVGDFLEADRGEAAFEAMHSVLDEVWDELEHVVAPGGIVCLNIGDATRTVDGEFRVFPNHARLIEAMTQRGFDPLPDVLWHKPTNSAAKFMGSGMIPPSAYVTLEHEYILVFRNGKRRSFEPGADRRYEAAYFWEERNNWFTDVWTEVRGRLQELSDDGLRERAGAYPFEIPYRLCNMYSVYGDTVLDPFWGTGTTTLAAMVAGRDSIGYELDDQFIEHFEERLTSLPELSRGVISERLDAHREFVRERRESGESMDYEAEHYDFPVVTSQERNIRFYEAESVESEDEIGGPYRVRHRPAE
;
A
#
# COMPACT_ATOMS: atom_id res chain seq x y z
N MET A 1 6.51 -16.77 47.02
CA MET A 1 7.51 -16.56 45.96
C MET A 1 7.34 -17.70 45.00
N ASP A 2 6.50 -17.48 44.00
CA ASP A 2 6.55 -18.18 42.72
C ASP A 2 6.10 -17.12 41.71
N SER A 3 7.09 -16.31 41.36
CA SER A 3 7.09 -15.41 40.22
C SER A 3 7.79 -16.16 39.10
N ASP A 4 7.02 -16.75 38.18
CA ASP A 4 7.38 -16.81 36.76
C ASP A 4 6.29 -17.54 35.98
N SER A 5 5.29 -16.75 35.57
CA SER A 5 4.69 -16.91 34.25
C SER A 5 4.69 -15.53 33.62
N ARG A 6 5.84 -15.09 33.09
CA ARG A 6 5.83 -14.01 32.11
C ARG A 6 5.07 -14.56 30.91
N CYS A 7 3.84 -14.09 30.71
CA CYS A 7 3.10 -14.31 29.48
C CYS A 7 3.94 -13.71 28.36
N ASP A 8 4.59 -14.56 27.59
CA ASP A 8 5.22 -14.17 26.33
C ASP A 8 4.09 -14.07 25.31
N ASP A 9 3.61 -12.84 25.09
CA ASP A 9 2.45 -12.50 24.25
C ASP A 9 2.90 -11.90 22.92
N GLY A 10 4.10 -12.27 22.47
CA GLY A 10 4.68 -11.85 21.21
C GLY A 10 3.93 -12.44 20.01
N ARG A 11 4.05 -11.77 18.86
CA ARG A 11 3.51 -12.23 17.58
C ARG A 11 4.66 -12.46 16.61
N GLU A 12 4.52 -13.44 15.73
CA GLU A 12 5.48 -13.66 14.64
C GLU A 12 4.75 -13.49 13.31
N THR A 13 5.36 -12.77 12.38
CA THR A 13 4.90 -12.64 10.99
C THR A 13 5.96 -13.17 10.04
N THR A 14 5.51 -13.73 8.92
CA THR A 14 6.34 -14.29 7.85
C THR A 14 6.18 -13.43 6.59
N HIS A 15 7.31 -13.11 5.97
CA HIS A 15 7.37 -12.28 4.77
C HIS A 15 8.17 -12.98 3.69
N ARG A 16 7.60 -13.15 2.50
CA ARG A 16 8.23 -13.84 1.37
C ARG A 16 8.38 -12.87 0.20
N VAL A 17 9.51 -12.97 -0.49
CA VAL A 17 9.75 -12.23 -1.73
C VAL A 17 10.18 -13.24 -2.78
N HIS A 18 9.45 -13.28 -3.88
CA HIS A 18 9.73 -14.14 -5.03
C HIS A 18 10.40 -13.31 -6.12
N ASP A 19 11.58 -13.76 -6.55
CA ASP A 19 12.30 -13.21 -7.72
C ASP A 19 11.76 -13.86 -9.00
N THR A 20 10.49 -13.58 -9.31
CA THR A 20 9.77 -14.14 -10.47
C THR A 20 8.73 -13.16 -10.99
N ASP A 21 8.26 -13.43 -12.21
CA ASP A 21 7.16 -12.69 -12.83
C ASP A 21 5.84 -12.93 -12.10
N SER A 22 5.13 -11.85 -11.74
CA SER A 22 3.86 -11.90 -11.02
C SER A 22 2.65 -12.26 -11.90
N ARG A 23 2.87 -12.45 -13.21
CA ARG A 23 1.90 -13.13 -14.10
C ARG A 23 1.79 -14.63 -13.81
N ASP A 24 2.67 -15.16 -12.97
CA ASP A 24 2.58 -16.51 -12.40
C ASP A 24 2.64 -16.42 -10.87
N LEU A 25 1.47 -16.46 -10.20
CA LEU A 25 1.39 -16.49 -8.74
C LEU A 25 1.23 -17.93 -8.21
N SER A 26 1.67 -18.95 -8.96
CA SER A 26 1.46 -20.37 -8.60
C SER A 26 2.11 -20.81 -7.28
N ALA A 27 3.06 -20.03 -6.74
CA ALA A 27 3.62 -20.25 -5.42
C ALA A 27 2.69 -19.80 -4.27
N VAL A 28 1.64 -19.03 -4.57
CA VAL A 28 0.61 -18.61 -3.61
C VAL A 28 -0.58 -19.56 -3.68
N GLU A 29 -1.04 -20.03 -2.53
CA GLU A 29 -2.23 -20.89 -2.46
C GLU A 29 -3.51 -20.12 -2.83
N GLU A 30 -4.48 -20.83 -3.40
CA GLU A 30 -5.80 -20.26 -3.74
C GLU A 30 -6.46 -19.67 -2.49
N ASN A 31 -7.04 -18.47 -2.60
CA ASN A 31 -7.69 -17.76 -1.49
C ASN A 31 -6.79 -17.50 -0.26
N ALA A 32 -5.46 -17.44 -0.42
CA ALA A 32 -4.52 -17.22 0.69
C ALA A 32 -4.25 -15.74 1.02
N VAL A 33 -4.68 -14.81 0.17
CA VAL A 33 -4.39 -13.37 0.30
C VAL A 33 -5.62 -12.61 0.79
N ASP A 34 -5.49 -11.91 1.92
CA ASP A 34 -6.59 -11.10 2.48
C ASP A 34 -6.63 -9.67 1.92
N LEU A 35 -5.45 -9.14 1.57
CA LEU A 35 -5.29 -7.77 1.11
C LEU A 35 -4.20 -7.72 0.02
N VAL A 36 -4.49 -7.07 -1.10
CA VAL A 36 -3.48 -6.68 -2.09
C VAL A 36 -3.24 -5.19 -1.95
N VAL A 37 -1.99 -4.76 -1.87
CA VAL A 37 -1.62 -3.33 -1.92
C VAL A 37 -0.43 -3.21 -2.85
N THR A 38 -0.60 -2.49 -3.94
CA THR A 38 0.45 -2.39 -4.96
C THR A 38 0.33 -1.14 -5.83
N SER A 39 1.38 -0.89 -6.60
CA SER A 39 1.48 0.17 -7.60
C SER A 39 2.11 -0.43 -8.85
N PRO A 40 1.31 -0.81 -9.88
CA PRO A 40 1.86 -1.41 -11.10
C PRO A 40 2.74 -0.42 -11.88
N PRO A 41 3.55 -0.87 -12.85
CA PRO A 41 4.11 0.03 -13.85
C PRO A 41 2.96 0.67 -14.64
N TYR A 42 2.96 2.00 -14.78
CA TYR A 42 1.83 2.73 -15.34
C TYR A 42 1.90 2.77 -16.87
N PRO A 43 0.88 2.25 -17.58
CA PRO A 43 0.83 2.36 -19.02
C PRO A 43 0.96 3.81 -19.49
N MET A 44 1.70 4.00 -20.57
CA MET A 44 1.97 5.28 -21.24
C MET A 44 2.82 6.29 -20.46
N VAL A 45 3.38 5.94 -19.30
CA VAL A 45 4.47 6.72 -18.69
C VAL A 45 5.80 6.27 -19.30
N GLU A 46 6.55 7.21 -19.87
CA GLU A 46 7.75 6.92 -20.69
C GLU A 46 8.80 6.05 -20.00
N MET A 47 8.95 6.16 -18.67
CA MET A 47 9.92 5.35 -17.92
C MET A 47 9.63 3.84 -17.96
N TRP A 48 8.40 3.43 -18.28
CA TRP A 48 7.98 2.03 -18.34
C TRP A 48 7.95 1.46 -19.76
N ASP A 49 8.28 2.26 -20.78
CA ASP A 49 8.21 1.83 -22.18
C ASP A 49 9.08 0.59 -22.46
N ASP A 50 10.34 0.62 -22.00
CA ASP A 50 11.29 -0.48 -22.20
C ASP A 50 10.85 -1.76 -21.49
N LEU A 51 10.27 -1.62 -20.28
CA LEU A 51 9.72 -2.74 -19.53
C LEU A 51 8.58 -3.39 -20.31
N PHE A 52 7.57 -2.62 -20.71
CA PHE A 52 6.44 -3.17 -21.44
C PHE A 52 6.82 -3.71 -22.82
N ALA A 53 7.75 -3.08 -23.54
CA ALA A 53 8.25 -3.59 -24.82
C ALA A 53 9.05 -4.88 -24.68
N THR A 54 9.70 -5.10 -23.52
CA THR A 54 10.38 -6.36 -23.20
C THR A 54 9.36 -7.47 -22.93
N LEU A 55 8.26 -7.15 -22.22
CA LEU A 55 7.21 -8.11 -21.88
C LEU A 55 6.31 -8.46 -23.08
N ASP A 56 5.99 -7.47 -23.92
CA ASP A 56 5.28 -7.63 -25.19
C ASP A 56 5.91 -6.72 -26.28
N PRO A 57 6.67 -7.30 -27.24
CA PRO A 57 7.29 -6.54 -28.33
C PRO A 57 6.31 -5.71 -29.17
N ALA A 58 5.02 -6.06 -29.22
CA ALA A 58 4.01 -5.27 -29.93
C ALA A 58 3.84 -3.87 -29.35
N VAL A 59 4.11 -3.68 -28.05
CA VAL A 59 4.11 -2.36 -27.40
C VAL A 59 5.15 -1.46 -28.06
N GLY A 60 6.37 -1.95 -28.26
CA GLY A 60 7.45 -1.23 -28.94
C GLY A 60 7.06 -0.86 -30.37
N ASP A 61 6.53 -1.82 -31.14
CA ASP A 61 6.06 -1.59 -32.51
C ASP A 61 4.97 -0.51 -32.58
N PHE A 62 4.04 -0.47 -31.60
CA PHE A 62 2.99 0.54 -31.55
C PHE A 62 3.52 1.92 -31.16
N LEU A 63 4.44 2.00 -30.20
CA LEU A 63 5.07 3.27 -29.81
C LEU A 63 5.89 3.87 -30.95
N GLU A 64 6.71 3.06 -31.64
CA GLU A 64 7.51 3.50 -32.80
C GLU A 64 6.65 3.98 -33.97
N ALA A 65 5.46 3.40 -34.12
CA ALA A 65 4.50 3.77 -35.15
C ALA A 65 3.52 4.89 -34.74
N ASP A 66 3.76 5.57 -33.60
CA ASP A 66 2.88 6.61 -33.03
C ASP A 66 1.43 6.13 -32.81
N ARG A 67 1.22 4.84 -32.54
CA ARG A 67 -0.10 4.22 -32.30
C ARG A 67 -0.43 4.17 -30.81
N GLY A 68 -0.54 5.34 -30.20
CA GLY A 68 -0.66 5.49 -28.73
C GLY A 68 -1.82 4.70 -28.09
N GLU A 69 -3.00 4.64 -28.71
CA GLU A 69 -4.12 3.85 -28.17
C GLU A 69 -3.86 2.33 -28.22
N ALA A 70 -3.17 1.86 -29.27
CA ALA A 70 -2.80 0.45 -29.37
C ALA A 70 -1.72 0.09 -28.36
N ALA A 71 -0.72 0.97 -28.16
CA ALA A 71 0.29 0.81 -27.12
C ALA A 71 -0.34 0.78 -25.72
N PHE A 72 -1.24 1.73 -25.41
CA PHE A 72 -1.96 1.79 -24.15
C PHE A 72 -2.70 0.48 -23.83
N GLU A 73 -3.44 -0.06 -24.79
CA GLU A 73 -4.18 -1.31 -24.58
C GLU A 73 -3.26 -2.53 -24.50
N ALA A 74 -2.17 -2.57 -25.28
CA ALA A 74 -1.19 -3.65 -25.21
C ALA A 74 -0.47 -3.69 -23.84
N MET A 75 -0.06 -2.52 -23.32
CA MET A 75 0.50 -2.41 -21.98
C MET A 75 -0.49 -2.88 -20.90
N HIS A 76 -1.76 -2.49 -21.00
CA HIS A 76 -2.80 -2.99 -20.08
C HIS A 76 -3.03 -4.50 -20.22
N SER A 77 -2.90 -5.06 -21.43
CA SER A 77 -3.05 -6.50 -21.66
C SER A 77 -1.96 -7.31 -20.95
N VAL A 78 -0.74 -6.77 -20.82
CA VAL A 78 0.33 -7.38 -20.01
C VAL A 78 -0.05 -7.39 -18.52
N LEU A 79 -0.63 -6.30 -18.01
CA LEU A 79 -1.09 -6.22 -16.62
C LEU A 79 -2.31 -7.10 -16.35
N ASP A 80 -3.17 -7.28 -17.35
CA ASP A 80 -4.37 -8.13 -17.26
C ASP A 80 -4.04 -9.57 -16.86
N GLU A 81 -2.88 -10.10 -17.27
CA GLU A 81 -2.38 -11.42 -16.85
C GLU A 81 -2.16 -11.50 -15.31
N VAL A 82 -1.67 -10.43 -14.68
CA VAL A 82 -1.52 -10.37 -13.22
C VAL A 82 -2.87 -10.26 -12.53
N TRP A 83 -3.81 -9.51 -13.11
CA TRP A 83 -5.16 -9.37 -12.56
C TRP A 83 -5.95 -10.68 -12.62
N ASP A 84 -5.70 -11.53 -13.61
CA ASP A 84 -6.24 -12.89 -13.68
C ASP A 84 -5.77 -13.74 -12.49
N GLU A 85 -4.47 -13.67 -12.14
CA GLU A 85 -3.94 -14.38 -10.97
C GLU A 85 -4.54 -13.88 -9.65
N LEU A 86 -4.87 -12.58 -9.54
CA LEU A 86 -5.54 -12.05 -8.35
C LEU A 86 -6.93 -12.69 -8.12
N GLU A 87 -7.66 -13.05 -9.17
CA GLU A 87 -8.95 -13.76 -9.06
C GLU A 87 -8.79 -15.10 -8.31
N HIS A 88 -7.62 -15.73 -8.44
CA HIS A 88 -7.34 -17.03 -7.84
C HIS A 88 -6.81 -16.92 -6.40
N VAL A 89 -5.93 -15.97 -6.13
CA VAL A 89 -5.22 -15.92 -4.83
C VAL A 89 -5.94 -15.09 -3.76
N VAL A 90 -6.79 -14.13 -4.16
CA VAL A 90 -7.47 -13.24 -3.20
C VAL A 90 -8.64 -13.95 -2.54
N ALA A 91 -8.63 -14.04 -1.22
CA ALA A 91 -9.67 -14.69 -0.43
C ALA A 91 -11.05 -14.02 -0.61
N PRO A 92 -12.16 -14.76 -0.42
CA PRO A 92 -13.49 -14.19 -0.45
C PRO A 92 -13.65 -13.10 0.62
N GLY A 93 -14.07 -11.91 0.19
CA GLY A 93 -14.17 -10.72 1.01
C GLY A 93 -12.85 -10.00 1.28
N GLY A 94 -11.75 -10.46 0.67
CA GLY A 94 -10.48 -9.77 0.59
C GLY A 94 -10.58 -8.46 -0.21
N ILE A 95 -9.61 -7.58 0.01
CA ILE A 95 -9.57 -6.24 -0.56
C ILE A 95 -8.39 -6.11 -1.50
N VAL A 96 -8.56 -5.40 -2.61
CA VAL A 96 -7.50 -5.07 -3.57
C VAL A 96 -7.37 -3.56 -3.66
N CYS A 97 -6.20 -3.04 -3.31
CA CYS A 97 -5.86 -1.62 -3.37
C CYS A 97 -4.79 -1.40 -4.44
N LEU A 98 -5.12 -0.67 -5.50
CA LEU A 98 -4.21 -0.38 -6.61
C LEU A 98 -3.93 1.13 -6.67
N ASN A 99 -2.69 1.52 -6.42
CA ASN A 99 -2.24 2.89 -6.63
C ASN A 99 -1.89 3.10 -8.12
N ILE A 100 -2.55 4.03 -8.79
CA ILE A 100 -2.38 4.26 -10.22
C ILE A 100 -2.55 5.73 -10.58
N GLY A 101 -1.65 6.24 -11.42
CA GLY A 101 -1.77 7.57 -12.03
C GLY A 101 -2.24 7.49 -13.47
N ASP A 102 -3.00 8.49 -13.90
CA ASP A 102 -3.21 8.71 -15.33
C ASP A 102 -1.94 9.27 -15.97
N ALA A 103 -1.70 8.90 -17.22
CA ALA A 103 -0.52 9.32 -17.96
C ALA A 103 -0.88 10.42 -18.97
N THR A 104 -0.21 11.56 -18.90
CA THR A 104 -0.21 12.53 -20.00
C THR A 104 0.92 12.22 -20.95
N ARG A 105 0.62 12.10 -22.24
CA ARG A 105 1.65 11.88 -23.27
C ARG A 105 1.25 12.52 -24.58
N THR A 106 2.25 12.97 -25.34
CA THR A 106 2.08 13.41 -26.73
C THR A 106 2.41 12.24 -27.64
N VAL A 107 1.46 11.84 -28.49
CA VAL A 107 1.64 10.79 -29.49
C VAL A 107 1.06 11.27 -30.82
N ASP A 108 1.74 11.02 -31.93
CA ASP A 108 1.37 11.57 -33.25
C ASP A 108 1.17 13.10 -33.25
N GLY A 109 1.98 13.81 -32.45
CA GLY A 109 1.88 15.26 -32.28
C GLY A 109 0.67 15.75 -31.46
N GLU A 110 -0.16 14.86 -30.93
CA GLU A 110 -1.33 15.20 -30.14
C GLU A 110 -1.11 14.90 -28.65
N PHE A 111 -1.19 15.94 -27.82
CA PHE A 111 -1.15 15.81 -26.36
C PHE A 111 -2.50 15.33 -25.83
N ARG A 112 -2.50 14.26 -25.03
CA ARG A 112 -3.70 13.72 -24.39
C ARG A 112 -3.40 13.07 -23.04
N VAL A 113 -4.47 12.72 -22.34
CA VAL A 113 -4.44 11.87 -21.15
C VAL A 113 -4.82 10.44 -21.56
N PHE A 114 -4.11 9.47 -21.01
CA PHE A 114 -4.40 8.05 -21.04
C PHE A 114 -4.96 7.64 -19.67
N PRO A 115 -6.27 7.31 -19.59
CA PRO A 115 -6.98 7.15 -18.33
C PRO A 115 -6.77 5.73 -17.74
N ASN A 116 -5.59 5.49 -17.19
CA ASN A 116 -5.23 4.21 -16.56
C ASN A 116 -6.27 3.79 -15.51
N HIS A 117 -6.72 4.71 -14.66
CA HIS A 117 -7.68 4.41 -13.60
C HIS A 117 -8.99 3.81 -14.15
N ALA A 118 -9.51 4.39 -15.24
CA ALA A 118 -10.78 3.96 -15.82
C ALA A 118 -10.67 2.56 -16.44
N ARG A 119 -9.59 2.28 -17.17
CA ARG A 119 -9.33 0.96 -17.79
C ARG A 119 -9.14 -0.13 -16.73
N LEU A 120 -8.49 0.20 -15.61
CA LEU A 120 -8.31 -0.70 -14.47
C LEU A 120 -9.62 -1.00 -13.73
N ILE A 121 -10.48 0.00 -13.50
CA ILE A 121 -11.80 -0.22 -12.90
C ILE A 121 -12.61 -1.22 -13.75
N GLU A 122 -12.62 -1.04 -15.07
CA GLU A 122 -13.30 -1.96 -15.98
C GLU A 122 -12.69 -3.37 -15.92
N ALA A 123 -11.36 -3.47 -15.99
CA ALA A 123 -10.61 -4.74 -15.93
C ALA A 123 -10.93 -5.55 -14.68
N MET A 124 -10.87 -4.92 -13.51
CA MET A 124 -11.10 -5.56 -12.23
C MET A 124 -12.57 -5.93 -12.05
N THR A 125 -13.50 -5.08 -12.49
CA THR A 125 -14.94 -5.36 -12.40
C THR A 125 -15.34 -6.55 -13.26
N GLN A 126 -14.76 -6.70 -14.46
CA GLN A 126 -15.00 -7.85 -15.33
C GLN A 126 -14.54 -9.18 -14.71
N ARG A 127 -13.54 -9.14 -13.82
CA ARG A 127 -13.03 -10.27 -13.03
C ARG A 127 -13.79 -10.51 -11.71
N GLY A 128 -14.91 -9.83 -11.52
CA GLY A 128 -15.78 -10.06 -10.35
C GLY A 128 -15.39 -9.31 -9.07
N PHE A 129 -14.42 -8.39 -9.14
CA PHE A 129 -14.11 -7.51 -8.03
C PHE A 129 -15.07 -6.32 -7.99
N ASP A 130 -15.77 -6.15 -6.87
CA ASP A 130 -16.70 -5.03 -6.66
C ASP A 130 -15.90 -3.74 -6.37
N PRO A 131 -16.04 -2.66 -7.16
CA PRO A 131 -15.43 -1.37 -6.83
C PRO A 131 -16.07 -0.77 -5.58
N LEU A 132 -15.22 -0.22 -4.71
CA LEU A 132 -15.57 0.57 -3.53
C LEU A 132 -15.18 2.04 -3.74
N PRO A 133 -15.59 2.98 -2.86
CA PRO A 133 -15.06 4.33 -2.91
C PRO A 133 -13.52 4.32 -2.90
N ASP A 134 -12.93 5.03 -3.86
CA ASP A 134 -11.49 5.18 -4.03
C ASP A 134 -10.97 6.39 -3.25
N VAL A 135 -9.64 6.54 -3.23
CA VAL A 135 -8.97 7.70 -2.66
C VAL A 135 -8.21 8.45 -3.74
N LEU A 136 -8.39 9.77 -3.78
CA LEU A 136 -7.54 10.68 -4.55
C LEU A 136 -6.37 11.12 -3.67
N TRP A 137 -5.19 10.55 -3.93
CA TRP A 137 -3.97 10.99 -3.27
C TRP A 137 -3.39 12.19 -4.02
N HIS A 138 -3.46 13.38 -3.41
CA HIS A 138 -2.85 14.60 -3.94
C HIS A 138 -1.36 14.58 -3.66
N LYS A 139 -0.56 14.41 -4.71
CA LYS A 139 0.89 14.37 -4.62
C LYS A 139 1.42 15.75 -4.21
N PRO A 140 2.38 15.82 -3.28
CA PRO A 140 3.11 17.05 -3.02
C PRO A 140 3.82 17.51 -4.29
N THR A 141 3.32 18.56 -4.94
CA THR A 141 3.92 19.09 -6.16
C THR A 141 5.00 20.11 -5.81
N ASN A 142 6.26 19.83 -6.19
CA ASN A 142 7.38 20.78 -6.05
C ASN A 142 7.34 21.93 -7.08
N SER A 143 6.43 21.87 -8.07
CA SER A 143 6.26 22.91 -9.08
C SER A 143 5.24 23.96 -8.64
N ALA A 144 5.65 25.23 -8.61
CA ALA A 144 4.75 26.37 -8.43
C ALA A 144 3.81 26.60 -9.63
N ALA A 145 4.11 26.01 -10.80
CA ALA A 145 3.32 26.16 -12.02
C ALA A 145 2.22 25.09 -12.08
N LYS A 146 0.96 25.52 -11.95
CA LYS A 146 -0.26 24.69 -12.01
C LYS A 146 -0.84 24.60 -13.43
N PHE A 147 0.01 24.45 -14.44
CA PHE A 147 -0.43 24.23 -15.82
C PHE A 147 0.60 23.45 -16.65
N MET A 148 0.12 22.72 -17.65
CA MET A 148 0.92 22.12 -18.72
C MET A 148 0.72 22.88 -20.02
N GLY A 149 1.79 23.12 -20.79
CA GLY A 149 1.73 23.84 -22.09
C GLY A 149 2.30 25.25 -22.05
N SER A 150 2.18 25.99 -23.16
CA SER A 150 2.83 27.30 -23.33
C SER A 150 1.90 28.47 -22.99
N GLY A 151 2.18 29.15 -21.89
CA GLY A 151 1.77 30.53 -21.65
C GLY A 151 0.45 30.74 -20.90
N MET A 152 0.15 32.02 -20.65
CA MET A 152 -1.02 32.47 -19.86
C MET A 152 -2.23 32.82 -20.75
N ILE A 153 -2.20 32.44 -22.02
CA ILE A 153 -3.20 32.83 -23.03
C ILE A 153 -4.12 31.65 -23.31
N PRO A 154 -5.43 31.73 -22.99
CA PRO A 154 -6.38 30.70 -23.35
C PRO A 154 -6.46 30.49 -24.87
N PRO A 155 -6.61 29.24 -25.36
CA PRO A 155 -6.87 28.01 -24.62
C PRO A 155 -5.63 27.09 -24.41
N SER A 156 -4.41 27.63 -24.44
CA SER A 156 -3.17 26.84 -24.63
C SER A 156 -2.53 26.27 -23.35
N ALA A 157 -3.27 26.22 -22.24
CA ALA A 157 -2.81 25.71 -20.95
C ALA A 157 -3.77 24.64 -20.43
N TYR A 158 -3.24 23.49 -20.03
CA TYR A 158 -3.99 22.36 -19.50
C TYR A 158 -3.79 22.23 -17.99
N VAL A 159 -4.77 21.63 -17.30
CA VAL A 159 -4.69 21.33 -15.87
C VAL A 159 -3.59 20.31 -15.64
N THR A 160 -2.73 20.55 -14.63
CA THR A 160 -1.71 19.59 -14.23
C THR A 160 -2.35 18.38 -13.55
N LEU A 161 -1.90 17.17 -13.88
CA LEU A 161 -2.22 15.97 -13.12
C LEU A 161 -1.40 15.98 -11.82
N GLU A 162 -2.08 16.19 -10.68
CA GLU A 162 -1.43 16.29 -9.36
C GLU A 162 -1.89 15.20 -8.39
N HIS A 163 -2.69 14.25 -8.86
CA HIS A 163 -3.19 13.18 -8.03
C HIS A 163 -2.93 11.81 -8.66
N GLU A 164 -2.90 10.83 -7.79
CA GLU A 164 -3.06 9.41 -8.12
C GLU A 164 -4.36 8.89 -7.51
N TYR A 165 -4.83 7.80 -8.07
CA TYR A 165 -5.97 7.04 -7.58
C TYR A 165 -5.44 5.88 -6.75
N ILE A 166 -5.98 5.70 -5.56
CA ILE A 166 -5.92 4.41 -4.85
C ILE A 166 -7.28 3.77 -5.06
N LEU A 167 -7.36 2.95 -6.09
CA LEU A 167 -8.56 2.20 -6.42
C LEU A 167 -8.75 1.08 -5.40
N VAL A 168 -9.96 0.94 -4.86
CA VAL A 168 -10.27 -0.06 -3.84
C VAL A 168 -11.34 -0.99 -4.37
N PHE A 169 -11.07 -2.29 -4.36
CA PHE A 169 -12.02 -3.32 -4.76
C PHE A 169 -12.20 -4.37 -3.67
N ARG A 170 -13.32 -5.09 -3.71
CA ARG A 170 -13.58 -6.24 -2.84
C ARG A 170 -13.87 -7.49 -3.67
N ASN A 171 -13.25 -8.61 -3.28
CA ASN A 171 -13.60 -9.91 -3.87
C ASN A 171 -14.95 -10.40 -3.31
N GLY A 172 -16.03 -10.23 -4.07
CA GLY A 172 -17.36 -10.71 -3.70
C GLY A 172 -17.91 -10.10 -2.40
N LYS A 173 -18.42 -10.93 -1.49
CA LYS A 173 -19.14 -10.47 -0.28
C LYS A 173 -18.17 -10.08 0.84
N ARG A 174 -18.59 -9.14 1.69
CA ARG A 174 -17.86 -8.76 2.91
C ARG A 174 -17.54 -9.98 3.79
N ARG A 175 -16.26 -10.12 4.18
CA ARG A 175 -15.82 -11.11 5.17
C ARG A 175 -16.38 -10.85 6.57
N SER A 176 -16.60 -11.92 7.32
CA SER A 176 -17.09 -11.89 8.70
C SER A 176 -16.03 -12.40 9.67
N PHE A 177 -16.12 -11.96 10.93
CA PHE A 177 -15.26 -12.42 12.01
C PHE A 177 -16.11 -12.91 13.15
N GLU A 178 -15.60 -13.89 13.89
CA GLU A 178 -16.24 -14.39 15.11
C GLU A 178 -16.37 -13.27 16.15
N PRO A 179 -17.45 -13.24 16.95
CA PRO A 179 -17.60 -12.29 18.04
C PRO A 179 -16.40 -12.34 19.00
N GLY A 180 -15.82 -11.18 19.31
CA GLY A 180 -14.66 -11.11 20.22
C GLY A 180 -13.34 -11.61 19.63
N ALA A 181 -13.19 -11.66 18.30
CA ALA A 181 -11.91 -12.02 17.68
C ALA A 181 -10.80 -11.00 18.01
N ASP A 182 -9.93 -11.30 18.98
CA ASP A 182 -8.87 -10.40 19.46
C ASP A 182 -8.02 -9.84 18.33
N ARG A 183 -7.64 -10.68 17.35
CA ARG A 183 -6.87 -10.27 16.16
C ARG A 183 -7.47 -9.08 15.39
N ARG A 184 -8.78 -8.89 15.47
CA ARG A 184 -9.51 -7.79 14.84
C ARG A 184 -9.66 -6.58 15.75
N TYR A 185 -9.97 -6.78 17.02
CA TYR A 185 -10.18 -5.68 17.97
C TYR A 185 -8.86 -5.03 18.38
N GLU A 186 -7.81 -5.82 18.56
CA GLU A 186 -6.46 -5.30 18.81
C GLU A 186 -5.91 -4.52 17.61
N ALA A 187 -6.23 -4.98 16.39
CA ALA A 187 -5.81 -4.33 15.14
C ALA A 187 -6.61 -3.07 14.77
N ALA A 188 -7.52 -2.63 15.64
CA ALA A 188 -8.28 -1.42 15.39
C ALA A 188 -7.39 -0.16 15.41
N TYR A 189 -7.97 0.94 14.97
CA TYR A 189 -7.35 2.25 14.88
C TYR A 189 -8.20 3.26 15.66
N PHE A 190 -7.58 4.35 16.07
CA PHE A 190 -8.27 5.37 16.85
C PHE A 190 -9.33 6.09 16.02
N TRP A 191 -10.30 6.69 16.71
CA TRP A 191 -11.42 7.38 16.07
C TRP A 191 -10.99 8.51 15.13
N GLU A 192 -9.98 9.29 15.50
CA GLU A 192 -9.44 10.37 14.69
C GLU A 192 -8.64 9.83 13.50
N GLU A 193 -7.92 8.72 13.66
CA GLU A 193 -7.28 8.02 12.55
C GLU A 193 -8.32 7.53 11.54
N ARG A 194 -9.44 6.96 12.02
CA ARG A 194 -10.55 6.56 11.16
C ARG A 194 -11.06 7.73 10.31
N ASN A 195 -11.29 8.88 10.92
CA ASN A 195 -11.83 10.03 10.17
C ASN A 195 -10.80 10.66 9.23
N ASN A 196 -9.51 10.52 9.54
CA ASN A 196 -8.43 10.95 8.66
C ASN A 196 -8.17 9.99 7.50
N TRP A 197 -8.22 8.67 7.74
CA TRP A 197 -7.87 7.66 6.73
C TRP A 197 -9.03 7.32 5.80
N PHE A 198 -10.28 7.38 6.27
CA PHE A 198 -11.48 7.06 5.47
C PHE A 198 -12.11 8.28 4.80
N THR A 199 -11.31 9.34 4.57
CA THR A 199 -11.64 10.42 3.64
C THR A 199 -11.18 10.04 2.22
N ASP A 200 -11.91 10.49 1.21
CA ASP A 200 -11.66 10.19 -0.21
C ASP A 200 -10.59 11.09 -0.86
N VAL A 201 -10.02 12.04 -0.11
CA VAL A 201 -8.95 12.93 -0.58
C VAL A 201 -7.83 13.00 0.45
N TRP A 202 -6.65 12.49 0.11
CA TRP A 202 -5.46 12.52 0.98
C TRP A 202 -4.50 13.62 0.51
N THR A 203 -4.18 14.57 1.38
CA THR A 203 -3.32 15.75 1.07
C THR A 203 -2.10 15.88 2.01
N GLU A 204 -2.13 15.13 3.10
CA GLU A 204 -1.20 15.17 4.21
C GLU A 204 -0.09 14.12 4.09
N VAL A 205 -0.29 13.12 3.21
CA VAL A 205 0.70 12.09 2.89
C VAL A 205 1.82 12.72 2.05
N ARG A 206 2.88 13.15 2.73
CA ARG A 206 3.99 13.95 2.16
C ARG A 206 5.32 13.20 2.03
N GLY A 207 5.37 11.90 2.34
CA GLY A 207 6.60 11.09 2.25
C GLY A 207 7.69 11.39 3.30
N ARG A 208 7.39 12.21 4.33
CA ARG A 208 8.37 12.68 5.33
C ARG A 208 9.02 11.60 6.20
N LEU A 209 8.39 10.42 6.35
CA LEU A 209 8.91 9.34 7.20
C LEU A 209 10.09 8.57 6.58
N GLN A 210 10.54 8.94 5.38
CA GLN A 210 11.55 8.19 4.64
C GLN A 210 12.69 9.06 4.11
N GLU A 211 13.30 9.89 4.97
CA GLU A 211 14.58 10.58 4.69
C GLU A 211 15.80 9.63 4.73
N LEU A 212 15.58 8.31 4.83
CA LEU A 212 16.61 7.29 4.77
C LEU A 212 16.45 6.48 3.47
N SER A 213 17.56 6.44 2.73
CA SER A 213 17.88 5.68 1.50
C SER A 213 17.30 6.16 0.16
N ASP A 214 18.20 6.74 -0.65
CA ASP A 214 18.29 6.68 -2.12
C ASP A 214 17.05 7.10 -2.93
N ASP A 215 16.75 8.41 -2.95
CA ASP A 215 15.72 9.03 -3.79
C ASP A 215 15.81 8.55 -5.27
N GLY A 216 17.01 8.32 -5.79
CA GLY A 216 17.24 7.85 -7.16
C GLY A 216 16.83 6.39 -7.43
N LEU A 217 16.81 5.51 -6.43
CA LEU A 217 16.29 4.14 -6.60
C LEU A 217 14.76 4.13 -6.59
N ARG A 218 14.14 4.95 -5.72
CA ARG A 218 12.68 5.08 -5.65
C ARG A 218 12.08 5.75 -6.86
N GLU A 219 12.70 6.82 -7.36
CA GLU A 219 12.27 7.48 -8.60
C GLU A 219 12.32 6.52 -9.78
N ARG A 220 13.36 5.66 -9.87
CA ARG A 220 13.45 4.61 -10.89
C ARG A 220 12.41 3.50 -10.71
N ALA A 221 12.04 3.17 -9.47
CA ALA A 221 11.06 2.14 -9.15
C ALA A 221 9.61 2.63 -9.19
N GLY A 222 9.35 3.94 -9.31
CA GLY A 222 8.00 4.51 -9.16
C GLY A 222 7.36 4.25 -7.80
N ALA A 223 8.16 4.08 -6.74
CA ALA A 223 7.67 3.63 -5.43
C ALA A 223 6.83 4.71 -4.71
N TYR A 224 5.68 4.32 -4.16
CA TYR A 224 4.86 5.20 -3.33
C TYR A 224 5.41 5.43 -1.91
N PRO A 225 4.98 6.49 -1.19
CA PRO A 225 5.36 6.72 0.20
C PRO A 225 4.87 5.63 1.14
N PHE A 226 5.68 5.24 2.13
CA PHE A 226 5.35 4.22 3.16
C PHE A 226 3.98 4.40 3.82
N GLU A 227 3.58 5.64 4.06
CA GLU A 227 2.32 5.95 4.74
C GLU A 227 1.09 5.44 3.98
N ILE A 228 1.15 5.35 2.64
CA ILE A 228 0.05 4.82 1.82
C ILE A 228 -0.22 3.35 2.14
N PRO A 229 0.71 2.41 1.89
CA PRO A 229 0.46 1.00 2.19
C PRO A 229 0.28 0.77 3.70
N TYR A 230 0.92 1.55 4.58
CA TYR A 230 0.70 1.42 6.02
C TYR A 230 -0.75 1.73 6.41
N ARG A 231 -1.33 2.82 5.92
CA ARG A 231 -2.75 3.14 6.13
C ARG A 231 -3.63 2.02 5.58
N LEU A 232 -3.39 1.58 4.34
CA LEU A 232 -4.22 0.56 3.69
C LEU A 232 -4.17 -0.80 4.42
N CYS A 233 -2.99 -1.21 4.91
CA CYS A 233 -2.84 -2.37 5.79
C CYS A 233 -3.73 -2.22 7.04
N ASN A 234 -3.66 -1.09 7.75
CA ASN A 234 -4.48 -0.89 8.95
C ASN A 234 -5.99 -0.77 8.66
N MET A 235 -6.38 -0.21 7.51
CA MET A 235 -7.78 -0.01 7.13
C MET A 235 -8.48 -1.32 6.74
N TYR A 236 -7.79 -2.20 6.03
CA TYR A 236 -8.42 -3.31 5.31
C TYR A 236 -7.96 -4.72 5.74
N SER A 237 -6.96 -4.82 6.60
CA SER A 237 -6.49 -6.09 7.18
C SER A 237 -6.58 -6.11 8.70
N VAL A 238 -6.57 -7.30 9.29
CA VAL A 238 -6.41 -7.51 10.73
C VAL A 238 -5.12 -8.28 10.99
N TYR A 239 -4.74 -8.47 12.25
CA TYR A 239 -3.54 -9.25 12.53
C TYR A 239 -3.68 -10.72 12.06
N GLY A 240 -2.58 -11.26 11.53
CA GLY A 240 -2.51 -12.60 10.94
C GLY A 240 -3.10 -12.70 9.52
N ASP A 241 -3.52 -11.59 8.93
CA ASP A 241 -3.87 -11.53 7.52
C ASP A 241 -2.60 -11.43 6.66
N THR A 242 -2.69 -11.91 5.41
CA THR A 242 -1.58 -11.85 4.43
C THR A 242 -1.78 -10.70 3.42
N VAL A 243 -0.74 -9.88 3.25
CA VAL A 243 -0.68 -8.77 2.28
C VAL A 243 0.16 -9.13 1.06
N LEU A 244 -0.41 -9.06 -0.15
CA LEU A 244 0.29 -9.31 -1.40
C LEU A 244 0.67 -8.00 -2.12
N ASP A 245 1.87 -7.96 -2.68
CA ASP A 245 2.33 -6.93 -3.61
C ASP A 245 2.95 -7.59 -4.87
N PRO A 246 2.21 -7.68 -6.00
CA PRO A 246 2.72 -8.28 -7.24
C PRO A 246 3.70 -7.39 -8.01
N PHE A 247 3.93 -6.14 -7.58
CA PHE A 247 4.88 -5.20 -8.18
C PHE A 247 5.73 -4.59 -7.06
N TRP A 248 6.52 -5.45 -6.41
CA TRP A 248 7.11 -5.19 -5.09
C TRP A 248 8.06 -3.99 -5.06
N GLY A 249 8.82 -3.78 -6.15
CA GLY A 249 9.79 -2.70 -6.29
C GLY A 249 10.76 -2.68 -5.12
N THR A 250 10.81 -1.56 -4.41
CA THR A 250 11.71 -1.39 -3.25
C THR A 250 11.25 -2.08 -1.96
N GLY A 251 10.15 -2.85 -1.99
CA GLY A 251 9.60 -3.57 -0.83
C GLY A 251 8.85 -2.71 0.17
N THR A 252 8.36 -1.53 -0.25
CA THR A 252 7.68 -0.58 0.65
C THR A 252 6.39 -1.14 1.25
N THR A 253 5.63 -1.95 0.49
CA THR A 253 4.42 -2.63 1.00
C THR A 253 4.76 -3.69 2.03
N THR A 254 5.78 -4.51 1.76
CA THR A 254 6.27 -5.52 2.72
C THR A 254 6.74 -4.84 4.01
N LEU A 255 7.49 -3.75 3.92
CA LEU A 255 7.90 -2.98 5.10
C LEU A 255 6.69 -2.44 5.89
N ALA A 256 5.67 -1.94 5.19
CA ALA A 256 4.44 -1.48 5.83
C ALA A 256 3.65 -2.63 6.49
N ALA A 257 3.58 -3.80 5.86
CA ALA A 257 2.97 -5.00 6.43
C ALA A 257 3.74 -5.48 7.68
N MET A 258 5.08 -5.48 7.63
CA MET A 258 5.93 -5.75 8.80
C MET A 258 5.60 -4.79 9.94
N VAL A 259 5.63 -3.48 9.72
CA VAL A 259 5.32 -2.48 10.77
C VAL A 259 3.88 -2.58 11.25
N ALA A 260 2.95 -3.00 10.39
CA ALA A 260 1.57 -3.26 10.76
C ALA A 260 1.36 -4.63 11.42
N GLY A 261 2.35 -5.51 11.53
CA GLY A 261 2.19 -6.86 12.11
C GLY A 261 1.28 -7.78 11.28
N ARG A 262 1.37 -7.70 9.96
CA ARG A 262 0.71 -8.61 9.00
C ARG A 262 1.74 -9.45 8.27
N ASP A 263 1.36 -10.61 7.78
CA ASP A 263 2.20 -11.40 6.87
C ASP A 263 2.26 -10.71 5.50
N SER A 264 3.30 -11.02 4.69
CA SER A 264 3.33 -10.51 3.33
C SER A 264 3.98 -11.41 2.30
N ILE A 265 3.58 -11.22 1.05
CA ILE A 265 4.15 -11.85 -0.14
C ILE A 265 4.44 -10.75 -1.16
N GLY A 266 5.63 -10.74 -1.73
CA GLY A 266 6.05 -9.82 -2.78
C GLY A 266 6.58 -10.55 -4.01
N TYR A 267 6.40 -9.98 -5.19
CA TYR A 267 7.01 -10.44 -6.44
C TYR A 267 7.79 -9.31 -7.10
N GLU A 268 9.02 -9.60 -7.49
CA GLU A 268 9.94 -8.66 -8.13
C GLU A 268 10.71 -9.34 -9.27
N LEU A 269 10.97 -8.61 -10.35
CA LEU A 269 11.72 -9.08 -11.52
C LEU A 269 13.20 -8.66 -11.49
N ASP A 270 13.53 -7.57 -10.80
CA ASP A 270 14.89 -7.02 -10.69
C ASP A 270 15.49 -7.34 -9.31
N ASP A 271 16.43 -8.30 -9.31
CA ASP A 271 17.16 -8.79 -8.15
C ASP A 271 17.88 -7.67 -7.37
N GLN A 272 18.24 -6.56 -8.02
CA GLN A 272 18.88 -5.41 -7.38
C GLN A 272 18.00 -4.80 -6.30
N PHE A 273 16.67 -4.80 -6.44
CA PHE A 273 15.80 -4.25 -5.41
C PHE A 273 15.77 -5.10 -4.14
N ILE A 274 15.97 -6.41 -4.27
CA ILE A 274 15.98 -7.36 -3.14
C ILE A 274 17.19 -7.09 -2.23
N GLU A 275 18.37 -6.89 -2.82
CA GLU A 275 19.60 -6.60 -2.05
C GLU A 275 19.46 -5.32 -1.20
N HIS A 276 18.88 -4.26 -1.76
CA HIS A 276 18.68 -2.99 -1.06
C HIS A 276 17.63 -3.08 0.04
N PHE A 277 16.69 -4.03 -0.06
CA PHE A 277 15.65 -4.21 0.95
C PHE A 277 16.23 -4.73 2.28
N GLU A 278 17.23 -5.60 2.24
CA GLU A 278 17.88 -6.13 3.45
C GLU A 278 18.54 -5.03 4.29
N GLU A 279 19.12 -4.02 3.64
CA GLU A 279 19.67 -2.86 4.33
C GLU A 279 18.58 -2.08 5.09
N ARG A 280 17.38 -1.93 4.48
CA ARG A 280 16.23 -1.27 5.10
C ARG A 280 15.77 -2.01 6.35
N LEU A 281 15.78 -3.36 6.33
CA LEU A 281 15.37 -4.20 7.45
C LEU A 281 16.20 -3.98 8.73
N THR A 282 17.45 -3.51 8.60
CA THR A 282 18.29 -3.18 9.77
C THR A 282 17.65 -2.09 10.65
N SER A 283 16.86 -1.20 10.07
CA SER A 283 16.17 -0.11 10.76
C SER A 283 14.70 -0.40 11.10
N LEU A 284 14.22 -1.62 10.83
CA LEU A 284 12.81 -1.99 11.01
C LEU A 284 12.33 -1.80 12.47
N PRO A 285 13.05 -2.24 13.52
CA PRO A 285 12.60 -2.03 14.89
C PRO A 285 12.47 -0.56 15.27
N GLU A 286 13.43 0.28 14.86
CA GLU A 286 13.39 1.72 15.09
C GLU A 286 12.24 2.40 14.34
N LEU A 287 12.04 2.05 13.07
CA LEU A 287 10.93 2.55 12.27
C LEU A 287 9.59 2.16 12.88
N SER A 288 9.41 0.88 13.23
CA SER A 288 8.17 0.37 13.80
C SER A 288 7.81 1.07 15.11
N ARG A 289 8.79 1.20 16.03
CA ARG A 289 8.62 1.96 17.27
C ARG A 289 8.30 3.42 17.03
N GLY A 290 8.98 4.05 16.07
CA GLY A 290 8.73 5.45 15.70
C GLY A 290 7.31 5.68 15.23
N VAL A 291 6.83 4.85 14.30
CA VAL A 291 5.45 4.91 13.77
C VAL A 291 4.42 4.70 14.87
N ILE A 292 4.62 3.71 15.75
CA ILE A 292 3.66 3.45 16.84
C ILE A 292 3.68 4.57 17.89
N SER A 293 4.88 5.07 18.24
CA SER A 293 5.00 6.21 19.17
C SER A 293 4.28 7.44 18.62
N GLU A 294 4.44 7.76 17.33
CA GLU A 294 3.76 8.88 16.70
C GLU A 294 2.23 8.74 16.76
N ARG A 295 1.71 7.53 16.52
CA ARG A 295 0.26 7.25 16.65
C ARG A 295 -0.23 7.45 18.09
N LEU A 296 0.49 6.92 19.08
CA LEU A 296 0.12 7.05 20.49
C LEU A 296 0.20 8.51 20.97
N ASP A 297 1.22 9.24 20.54
CA ASP A 297 1.40 10.65 20.90
C ASP A 297 0.35 11.54 20.22
N ALA A 298 0.02 11.29 18.96
CA ALA A 298 -1.08 11.96 18.26
C ALA A 298 -2.42 11.74 18.96
N HIS A 299 -2.69 10.51 19.43
CA HIS A 299 -3.90 10.23 20.19
C HIS A 299 -3.92 10.95 21.54
N ARG A 300 -2.80 10.98 22.28
CA ARG A 300 -2.69 11.75 23.53
C ARG A 300 -2.93 13.24 23.31
N GLU A 301 -2.44 13.79 22.21
CA GLU A 301 -2.69 15.17 21.80
C GLU A 301 -4.17 15.40 21.50
N PHE A 302 -4.80 14.52 20.70
CA PHE A 302 -6.23 14.55 20.42
C PHE A 302 -7.08 14.51 21.70
N VAL A 303 -6.76 13.62 22.64
CA VAL A 303 -7.40 13.51 23.96
C VAL A 303 -7.31 14.83 24.74
N ARG A 304 -6.13 15.48 24.73
CA ARG A 304 -5.91 16.76 25.41
C ARG A 304 -6.78 17.86 24.79
N GLU A 305 -6.74 18.02 23.47
CA GLU A 305 -7.52 19.04 22.75
C GLU A 305 -9.02 18.87 22.98
N ARG A 306 -9.49 17.62 22.97
CA ARG A 306 -10.88 17.29 23.22
C ARG A 306 -11.33 17.66 24.63
N ARG A 307 -10.51 17.37 25.65
CA ARG A 307 -10.76 17.78 27.04
C ARG A 307 -10.80 19.31 27.18
N GLU A 308 -9.89 20.02 26.50
CA GLU A 308 -9.86 21.49 26.50
C GLU A 308 -11.11 22.10 25.83
N SER A 309 -11.67 21.43 24.83
CA SER A 309 -12.92 21.82 24.17
C SER A 309 -14.19 21.50 24.99
N GLY A 310 -14.06 20.76 26.11
CA GLY A 310 -15.19 20.38 26.97
C GLY A 310 -15.96 19.14 26.51
N GLU A 311 -15.45 18.39 25.54
CA GLU A 311 -16.02 17.12 25.10
C GLU A 311 -15.60 15.97 26.03
N SER A 312 -16.54 15.07 26.36
CA SER A 312 -16.26 13.89 27.20
C SER A 312 -15.83 12.68 26.37
N MET A 313 -15.06 11.79 27.01
CA MET A 313 -14.76 10.44 26.50
C MET A 313 -15.12 9.45 27.59
N ASP A 314 -15.94 8.46 27.23
CA ASP A 314 -16.62 7.60 28.19
C ASP A 314 -16.00 6.19 28.29
N TYR A 315 -14.90 5.94 27.57
CA TYR A 315 -14.24 4.64 27.50
C TYR A 315 -12.76 4.79 27.82
N GLU A 316 -12.20 3.78 28.48
CA GLU A 316 -10.77 3.68 28.80
C GLU A 316 -10.14 2.59 27.93
N ALA A 317 -8.94 2.84 27.40
CA ALA A 317 -8.15 1.81 26.74
C ALA A 317 -7.68 0.76 27.76
N GLU A 318 -7.68 -0.51 27.37
CA GLU A 318 -7.28 -1.61 28.26
C GLU A 318 -5.75 -1.76 28.35
N HIS A 319 -5.05 -1.34 27.30
CA HIS A 319 -3.60 -1.49 27.17
C HIS A 319 -2.83 -0.17 27.31
N TYR A 320 -3.51 0.97 27.40
CA TYR A 320 -2.89 2.30 27.44
C TYR A 320 -3.52 3.21 28.50
N ASP A 321 -2.73 4.13 29.07
CA ASP A 321 -3.16 5.06 30.13
C ASP A 321 -3.83 6.33 29.55
N PHE A 322 -4.82 6.14 28.67
CA PHE A 322 -5.64 7.22 28.11
C PHE A 322 -7.06 6.74 27.76
N PRO A 323 -8.05 7.65 27.75
CA PRO A 323 -9.39 7.33 27.31
C PRO A 323 -9.48 7.25 25.78
N VAL A 324 -10.51 6.56 25.28
CA VAL A 324 -10.84 6.41 23.86
C VAL A 324 -12.28 6.83 23.58
N VAL A 325 -12.62 7.05 22.30
CA VAL A 325 -13.91 7.67 21.92
C VAL A 325 -15.06 6.67 21.94
N THR A 326 -14.81 5.42 21.58
CA THR A 326 -15.81 4.38 21.41
C THR A 326 -15.43 3.10 22.14
N SER A 327 -16.43 2.26 22.42
CA SER A 327 -16.19 0.93 23.02
C SER A 327 -15.39 -0.02 22.12
N GLN A 328 -15.31 0.25 20.81
CA GLN A 328 -14.58 -0.58 19.85
C GLN A 328 -13.06 -0.38 19.93
N GLU A 329 -12.62 0.74 20.49
CA GLU A 329 -11.20 1.11 20.63
C GLU A 329 -10.57 0.55 21.91
N ARG A 330 -11.38 0.05 22.87
CA ARG A 330 -10.91 -0.37 24.20
C ARG A 330 -9.78 -1.39 24.16
N ASN A 331 -9.87 -2.33 23.21
CA ASN A 331 -8.94 -3.44 23.09
C ASN A 331 -7.80 -3.16 22.10
N ILE A 332 -7.66 -1.93 21.58
CA ILE A 332 -6.56 -1.59 20.67
C ILE A 332 -5.25 -1.96 21.36
N ARG A 333 -4.41 -2.69 20.63
CA ARG A 333 -3.10 -3.09 21.12
C ARG A 333 -2.13 -3.16 19.95
N PHE A 334 -1.22 -2.21 19.91
CA PHE A 334 -0.17 -2.18 18.91
C PHE A 334 0.98 -3.11 19.28
N TYR A 335 1.63 -3.63 18.25
CA TYR A 335 2.78 -4.49 18.36
C TYR A 335 3.92 -3.88 17.56
N GLU A 336 5.05 -3.65 18.21
CA GLU A 336 6.26 -3.15 17.57
C GLU A 336 7.17 -4.31 17.15
N ALA A 337 7.78 -4.19 15.97
CA ALA A 337 8.79 -5.12 15.50
C ALA A 337 10.00 -5.08 16.45
N GLU A 338 10.34 -6.22 17.04
CA GLU A 338 11.46 -6.38 17.96
C GLU A 338 12.72 -6.85 17.25
N SER A 339 12.57 -7.79 16.31
CA SER A 339 13.68 -8.36 15.54
C SER A 339 13.19 -8.91 14.20
N VAL A 340 14.11 -9.00 13.25
CA VAL A 340 13.92 -9.63 11.95
C VAL A 340 15.06 -10.63 11.72
N GLU A 341 14.69 -11.84 11.33
CA GLU A 341 15.61 -12.93 10.99
C GLU A 341 15.35 -13.33 9.52
N SER A 342 16.40 -13.43 8.72
CA SER A 342 16.35 -14.09 7.41
C SER A 342 16.83 -15.54 7.55
N GLU A 343 16.16 -16.47 6.87
CA GLU A 343 16.69 -17.84 6.75
C GLU A 343 17.93 -17.84 5.81
N ASP A 344 18.93 -18.68 6.09
CA ASP A 344 20.31 -18.65 5.51
C ASP A 344 20.41 -18.83 3.97
N GLU A 345 19.30 -18.90 3.25
CA GLU A 345 19.25 -18.99 1.78
C GLU A 345 18.76 -17.65 1.20
N ILE A 346 19.48 -17.13 0.19
CA ILE A 346 19.05 -15.94 -0.57
C ILE A 346 17.64 -16.21 -1.13
N GLY A 347 16.67 -15.37 -0.77
CA GLY A 347 15.24 -15.56 -1.11
C GLY A 347 14.42 -16.37 -0.10
N GLY A 348 15.01 -16.75 1.05
CA GLY A 348 14.29 -17.33 2.18
C GLY A 348 13.30 -16.35 2.83
N PRO A 349 12.29 -16.84 3.57
CA PRO A 349 11.34 -15.95 4.24
C PRO A 349 12.01 -15.12 5.34
N TYR A 350 11.59 -13.87 5.48
CA TYR A 350 11.90 -13.06 6.66
C TYR A 350 10.88 -13.35 7.75
N ARG A 351 11.36 -13.58 8.98
CA ARG A 351 10.53 -13.71 10.18
C ARG A 351 10.69 -12.48 11.03
N VAL A 352 9.59 -11.82 11.34
CA VAL A 352 9.59 -10.66 12.24
C VAL A 352 8.89 -11.05 13.53
N ARG A 353 9.61 -10.90 14.65
CA ARG A 353 9.00 -11.02 15.98
C ARG A 353 8.55 -9.65 16.43
N HIS A 354 7.35 -9.61 16.97
CA HIS A 354 6.72 -8.41 17.49
C HIS A 354 6.41 -8.58 18.96
N ARG A 355 6.47 -7.47 19.68
CA ARG A 355 6.06 -7.40 21.09
C ARG A 355 5.02 -6.30 21.27
N PRO A 356 4.13 -6.41 22.26
CA PRO A 356 3.21 -5.33 22.61
C PRO A 356 3.95 -4.02 22.86
N ALA A 357 3.46 -2.92 22.27
CA ALA A 357 3.95 -1.58 22.55
C ALA A 357 3.36 -1.05 23.86
N GLU A 358 4.17 -0.29 24.62
CA GLU A 358 3.82 0.26 25.95
C GLU A 358 3.37 1.74 25.91
#